data_AF-A0A067DGZ4-F1
#
_entry.id   AF-A0A067DGZ4-F1
#
_cell.length_a   1.000
_cell.length_b   1.000
_cell.length_c   1.000
_cell.angle_alpha   90.00
_cell.angle_beta   90.00
_cell.angle_gamma   90.00
#
_symmetry.space_group_name_H-M   'P 1'
#
loop_
_entity.id
_entity.type
_entity.pdbx_description
1 polymer ?
#
loop_
_entity_poly.entity_id
_entity_poly.type
_entity_poly.pdbx_seq_one_letter_code
_entity_poly.pdbx_strand_id
1 'polypeptide(L)'
;MYPTYKINGRMRFADRLSRKPTSSISENEPSYPTTTATLRLTVKDRASLEQFLKERCKSSGEGDITSITPNEALCVFDYMLNMRPSRPPVTSFNILFGCLAKTKHYDTVLSLFKRLNLTGLFPDRYTYNILINCFCKMGRVSHGFVVLGRILRSCFTPDAVTFTSLIKDLCAESRIMEAAALFTKLRVFGCELDVFTYNTLINGLCRTGHTIVALNLFEEMANGNGEFGVVCEPDAITYSTIIDGLCKE
;
A
#
# COMPACT_ATOMS: atom_id res chain seq x y z
N MET A 1 44.94 -32.33 12.26
CA MET A 1 46.08 -31.69 11.56
C MET A 1 45.56 -31.29 10.19
N TYR A 2 45.17 -30.03 9.99
CA TYR A 2 44.64 -29.53 8.71
C TYR A 2 45.80 -28.96 7.87
N PRO A 3 45.87 -29.20 6.55
CA PRO A 3 46.92 -28.61 5.73
C PRO A 3 46.60 -27.16 5.38
N THR A 4 47.57 -26.31 5.69
CA THR A 4 47.75 -24.91 5.27
C THR A 4 48.16 -24.82 3.81
N TYR A 5 47.62 -23.87 3.05
CA TYR A 5 48.25 -23.40 1.80
C TYR A 5 48.60 -21.91 1.91
N LYS A 6 49.92 -21.65 1.81
CA LYS A 6 50.53 -20.32 1.76
C LYS A 6 50.52 -19.79 0.33
N ILE A 7 50.31 -18.48 0.27
CA ILE A 7 50.40 -17.54 -0.84
C ILE A 7 51.88 -17.34 -1.25
N ASN A 8 52.17 -17.18 -2.55
CA ASN A 8 53.17 -16.21 -3.05
C ASN A 8 53.24 -16.12 -4.58
N GLY A 9 53.13 -14.90 -5.10
CA GLY A 9 53.40 -14.55 -6.50
C GLY A 9 53.05 -13.10 -6.82
N ARG A 10 53.98 -12.18 -6.54
CA ARG A 10 53.86 -10.70 -6.70
C ARG A 10 53.82 -10.25 -8.18
N MET A 11 52.96 -9.25 -8.42
CA MET A 11 52.97 -8.12 -9.37
C MET A 11 54.04 -8.05 -10.50
N ARG A 12 53.58 -7.71 -11.71
CA ARG A 12 54.10 -6.58 -12.50
C ARG A 12 52.97 -5.86 -13.27
N PHE A 13 53.01 -4.53 -13.19
CA PHE A 13 52.22 -3.56 -13.98
C PHE A 13 52.76 -3.46 -15.42
N ALA A 14 51.87 -3.24 -16.39
CA ALA A 14 52.16 -2.47 -17.61
C ALA A 14 50.86 -1.99 -18.29
N ASP A 15 50.73 -0.67 -18.45
CA ASP A 15 49.76 0.04 -19.29
C ASP A 15 49.92 -0.29 -20.79
N ARG A 16 48.80 -0.43 -21.51
CA ARG A 16 48.50 0.40 -22.71
C ARG A 16 47.10 0.19 -23.26
N LEU A 17 46.54 1.33 -23.68
CA LEU A 17 45.21 1.59 -24.23
C LEU A 17 44.85 0.85 -25.54
N SER A 18 43.54 0.83 -25.75
CA SER A 18 42.81 0.85 -27.03
C SER A 18 42.40 -0.49 -27.62
N ARG A 19 41.14 -0.85 -27.40
CA ARG A 19 40.17 -1.27 -28.43
C ARG A 19 38.77 -1.37 -27.81
N LYS A 20 37.86 -0.48 -28.22
CA LYS A 20 36.41 -0.63 -28.01
C LYS A 20 35.94 -1.88 -28.78
N PRO A 21 34.96 -2.63 -28.26
CA PRO A 21 34.02 -3.35 -29.10
C PRO A 21 32.68 -2.61 -29.11
N THR A 22 32.36 -2.04 -30.27
CA THR A 22 31.00 -1.69 -30.69
C THR A 22 30.25 -2.97 -31.06
N SER A 23 29.11 -3.24 -30.44
CA SER A 23 27.97 -3.90 -31.09
C SER A 23 26.70 -3.75 -30.25
N SER A 24 25.93 -2.74 -30.61
CA SER A 24 24.46 -2.68 -30.65
C SER A 24 23.69 -3.75 -29.87
N ILE A 25 23.18 -3.36 -28.70
CA ILE A 25 21.88 -3.86 -28.22
C ILE A 25 20.89 -2.72 -28.45
N SER A 26 19.90 -3.02 -29.27
CA SER A 26 18.76 -2.17 -29.58
C SER A 26 17.99 -1.84 -28.31
N GLU A 27 18.28 -0.70 -27.69
CA GLU A 27 17.41 -0.06 -26.72
C GLU A 27 16.20 0.53 -27.46
N ASN A 28 15.11 -0.23 -27.52
CA ASN A 28 13.79 0.36 -27.72
C ASN A 28 13.37 1.02 -26.41
N GLU A 29 13.88 2.23 -26.14
CA GLU A 29 13.26 3.14 -25.16
C GLU A 29 11.87 3.55 -25.69
N PRO A 30 10.79 3.46 -24.89
CA PRO A 30 9.52 3.98 -25.32
C PRO A 30 9.57 5.52 -25.29
N SER A 31 9.08 6.16 -26.35
CA SER A 31 9.08 7.61 -26.51
C SER A 31 8.09 8.30 -25.57
N TYR A 32 8.60 8.93 -24.49
CA TYR A 32 7.79 9.77 -23.57
C TYR A 32 8.09 11.29 -23.55
N PRO A 33 8.61 11.93 -24.61
CA PRO A 33 9.09 13.32 -24.53
C PRO A 33 7.98 14.35 -24.29
N THR A 34 6.77 14.16 -24.84
CA THR A 34 5.69 15.17 -24.80
C THR A 34 5.11 15.36 -23.40
N THR A 35 4.82 14.27 -22.68
CA THR A 35 4.26 14.34 -21.31
C THR A 35 5.26 14.93 -20.32
N THR A 36 6.53 14.55 -20.44
CA THR A 36 7.61 15.05 -19.58
C THR A 36 7.90 16.53 -19.84
N ALA A 37 7.80 16.98 -21.10
CA ALA A 37 7.93 18.40 -21.47
C ALA A 37 6.78 19.25 -20.90
N THR A 38 5.53 18.78 -21.01
CA THR A 38 4.37 19.47 -20.42
C THR A 38 4.49 19.57 -18.90
N LEU A 39 4.93 18.50 -18.22
CA LEU A 39 5.17 18.51 -16.77
C LEU A 39 6.25 19.50 -16.34
N ARG A 40 7.33 19.65 -17.12
CA ARG A 40 8.39 20.64 -16.84
C ARG A 40 7.89 22.08 -16.96
N LEU A 41 6.92 22.33 -17.83
CA LEU A 41 6.34 23.66 -18.04
C LEU A 41 5.36 24.03 -16.93
N THR A 42 4.57 23.06 -16.44
CA THR A 42 3.53 23.26 -15.43
C THR A 42 4.05 23.14 -14.00
N VAL A 43 4.97 22.22 -13.73
CA VAL A 43 5.49 21.93 -12.38
C VAL A 43 6.88 22.53 -12.21
N LYS A 44 6.96 23.76 -11.70
CA LYS A 44 8.24 24.47 -11.49
C LYS A 44 8.85 24.26 -10.12
N ASP A 45 8.04 23.92 -9.13
CA ASP A 45 8.44 23.73 -7.74
C ASP A 45 7.57 22.66 -7.05
N ARG A 46 7.90 22.38 -5.79
CA ARG A 46 7.20 21.39 -4.97
C ARG A 46 5.73 21.73 -4.73
N ALA A 47 5.40 23.00 -4.51
CA ALA A 47 4.02 23.40 -4.25
C ALA A 47 3.15 23.18 -5.50
N SER A 48 3.69 23.53 -6.67
CA SER A 48 3.08 23.28 -7.97
C SER A 48 2.93 21.79 -8.26
N LEU A 49 3.88 20.95 -7.84
CA LEU A 49 3.78 19.49 -7.96
C LEU A 49 2.64 18.93 -7.10
N GLU A 50 2.57 19.34 -5.83
CA GLU A 50 1.52 18.87 -4.92
C GLU A 50 0.14 19.36 -5.36
N GLN A 51 0.05 20.60 -5.87
CA GLN A 51 -1.19 21.14 -6.43
C GLN A 51 -1.61 20.37 -7.69
N PHE A 52 -0.68 20.16 -8.62
CA PHE A 52 -0.90 19.37 -9.84
C PHE A 52 -1.42 17.97 -9.51
N LEU A 53 -0.75 17.27 -8.58
CA LEU A 53 -1.20 15.96 -8.13
C LEU A 53 -2.59 16.05 -7.49
N LYS A 54 -2.83 16.97 -6.55
CA LYS A 54 -4.13 17.12 -5.88
C LYS A 54 -5.26 17.40 -6.87
N GLU A 55 -5.06 18.25 -7.86
CA GLU A 55 -6.06 18.56 -8.91
C GLU A 55 -6.42 17.31 -9.71
N ARG A 56 -5.41 16.58 -10.18
CA ARG A 56 -5.59 15.35 -10.97
C ARG A 56 -6.14 14.18 -10.14
N CYS A 57 -6.09 14.28 -8.81
CA CYS A 57 -6.61 13.27 -7.90
C CYS A 57 -8.03 13.56 -7.37
N LYS A 58 -8.58 14.76 -7.61
CA LYS A 58 -9.95 15.16 -7.22
C LYS A 58 -11.01 14.66 -8.19
N SER A 59 -10.66 14.30 -9.43
CA SER A 59 -11.57 13.71 -10.41
C SER A 59 -12.07 12.35 -9.90
N SER A 60 -13.30 12.32 -9.42
CA SER A 60 -13.86 11.21 -8.63
C SER A 60 -14.62 10.18 -9.48
N GLY A 61 -14.40 10.14 -10.79
CA GLY A 61 -15.14 9.28 -11.73
C GLY A 61 -14.25 8.33 -12.53
N GLU A 62 -14.66 7.08 -12.63
CA GLU A 62 -14.14 6.08 -13.56
C GLU A 62 -14.48 6.54 -14.99
N GLY A 63 -13.48 6.88 -15.81
CA GLY A 63 -13.67 7.41 -17.17
C GLY A 63 -13.42 8.91 -17.36
N ASP A 64 -12.96 9.62 -16.34
CA ASP A 64 -12.56 11.03 -16.48
C ASP A 64 -11.22 11.15 -17.23
N ILE A 65 -11.21 11.95 -18.32
CA ILE A 65 -10.04 12.28 -19.15
C ILE A 65 -8.91 12.90 -18.32
N THR A 66 -9.23 13.36 -17.11
CA THR A 66 -8.29 14.00 -16.18
C THR A 66 -7.61 13.05 -15.19
N SER A 67 -7.98 11.76 -15.17
CA SER A 67 -7.35 10.77 -14.29
C SER A 67 -5.92 10.42 -14.74
N ILE A 68 -5.00 10.21 -13.78
CA ILE A 68 -3.60 9.88 -14.08
C ILE A 68 -3.52 8.46 -14.65
N THR A 69 -3.13 8.36 -15.92
CA THR A 69 -2.89 7.06 -16.57
C THR A 69 -1.60 6.41 -16.06
N PRO A 70 -1.42 5.08 -16.19
CA PRO A 70 -0.18 4.42 -15.79
C PRO A 70 1.08 5.00 -16.46
N ASN A 71 1.00 5.35 -17.74
CA ASN A 71 2.10 5.96 -18.48
C ASN A 71 2.42 7.38 -18.00
N GLU A 72 1.40 8.19 -17.73
CA GLU A 72 1.59 9.50 -17.11
C GLU A 72 2.20 9.38 -15.73
N ALA A 73 1.76 8.41 -14.91
CA ALA A 73 2.31 8.19 -13.59
C ALA A 73 3.80 7.82 -13.63
N LEU A 74 4.24 7.03 -14.62
CA LEU A 74 5.67 6.77 -14.84
C LEU A 74 6.42 8.07 -15.12
N CYS A 75 5.91 8.90 -16.03
CA CYS A 75 6.51 10.20 -16.36
C CYS A 75 6.60 11.13 -15.13
N VAL A 76 5.52 11.22 -14.36
CA VAL A 76 5.46 12.02 -13.12
C VAL A 76 6.44 11.47 -12.08
N PHE A 77 6.50 10.15 -11.90
CA PHE A 77 7.41 9.51 -10.97
C PHE A 77 8.88 9.75 -11.34
N ASP A 78 9.21 9.60 -12.62
CA ASP A 78 10.56 9.87 -13.14
C ASP A 78 10.92 11.35 -13.04
N TYR A 79 9.96 12.24 -13.30
CA TYR A 79 10.13 13.66 -13.06
C TYR A 79 10.46 13.94 -11.59
N MET A 80 9.67 13.39 -10.67
CA MET A 80 9.88 13.53 -9.22
C MET A 80 11.25 13.03 -8.78
N LEU A 81 11.73 11.89 -9.28
CA LEU A 81 13.05 11.36 -8.92
C LEU A 81 14.20 12.28 -9.35
N ASN A 82 14.02 13.00 -10.47
CA ASN A 82 15.02 13.84 -11.10
C ASN A 82 14.88 15.34 -10.77
N MET A 83 13.89 15.75 -9.97
CA MET A 83 13.74 17.15 -9.54
C MET A 83 14.97 17.65 -8.78
N ARG A 84 15.43 18.86 -9.14
CA ARG A 84 16.55 19.59 -8.52
C ARG A 84 16.12 21.03 -8.21
N PRO A 85 16.64 21.68 -7.15
CA PRO A 85 17.77 21.27 -6.31
C PRO A 85 17.43 20.23 -5.23
N SER A 86 16.15 20.08 -4.87
CA SER A 86 15.71 19.15 -3.82
C SER A 86 14.69 18.15 -4.37
N ARG A 87 14.95 16.86 -4.16
CA ARG A 87 13.99 15.80 -4.49
C ARG A 87 12.75 15.93 -3.60
N PRO A 88 11.52 15.72 -4.12
CA PRO A 88 10.33 15.69 -3.30
C PRO A 88 10.41 14.60 -2.22
N PRO A 89 9.77 14.81 -1.06
CA PRO A 89 9.67 13.81 -0.01
C PRO A 89 8.79 12.63 -0.44
N VAL A 90 8.88 11.54 0.33
CA VAL A 90 8.08 10.31 0.14
C VAL A 90 6.58 10.59 0.16
N THR A 91 6.14 11.61 0.91
CA THR A 91 4.74 12.03 0.93
C THR A 91 4.21 12.46 -0.44
N SER A 92 5.03 13.05 -1.32
CA SER A 92 4.60 13.39 -2.68
C SER A 92 4.38 12.12 -3.52
N PHE A 93 5.21 11.09 -3.35
CA PHE A 93 5.04 9.80 -4.03
C PHE A 93 3.79 9.07 -3.52
N ASN A 94 3.52 9.19 -2.22
CA ASN A 94 2.31 8.66 -1.60
C ASN A 94 1.03 9.25 -2.19
N ILE A 95 1.03 10.54 -2.56
CA ILE A 95 -0.11 11.15 -3.27
C ILE A 95 -0.31 10.43 -4.60
N LEU A 96 0.74 10.32 -5.43
CA LEU A 96 0.67 9.63 -6.73
C LEU A 96 0.18 8.18 -6.58
N PHE A 97 0.71 7.43 -5.61
CA PHE A 97 0.29 6.06 -5.33
C PHE A 97 -1.17 5.98 -4.87
N GLY A 98 -1.60 6.88 -3.99
CA GLY A 98 -2.99 6.97 -3.55
C GLY A 98 -3.95 7.22 -4.71
N CYS A 99 -3.55 8.04 -5.69
CA CYS A 99 -4.38 8.33 -6.85
C CYS A 99 -4.49 7.16 -7.81
N LEU A 100 -3.37 6.49 -8.09
CA LEU A 100 -3.37 5.23 -8.85
C LEU A 100 -4.19 4.13 -8.15
N ALA A 101 -4.11 4.03 -6.82
CA ALA A 101 -4.90 3.07 -6.06
C ALA A 101 -6.41 3.38 -6.14
N LYS A 102 -6.80 4.67 -6.14
CA LYS A 102 -8.20 5.10 -6.34
C LYS A 102 -8.70 4.76 -7.75
N THR A 103 -7.86 4.89 -8.77
CA THR A 103 -8.16 4.52 -10.16
C THR A 103 -7.93 3.04 -10.48
N LYS A 104 -7.77 2.20 -9.44
CA LYS A 104 -7.61 0.74 -9.53
C LYS A 104 -6.37 0.28 -10.32
N HIS A 105 -5.37 1.15 -10.53
CA HIS A 105 -4.10 0.82 -11.15
C HIS A 105 -3.10 0.20 -10.16
N TYR A 106 -3.52 -0.87 -9.48
CA TYR A 106 -2.78 -1.47 -8.38
C TYR A 106 -1.40 -2.02 -8.79
N ASP A 107 -1.31 -2.72 -9.92
CA ASP A 107 -0.02 -3.25 -10.42
C ASP A 107 1.00 -2.13 -10.69
N THR A 108 0.54 -0.98 -11.21
CA THR A 108 1.39 0.20 -11.40
C THR A 108 1.92 0.72 -10.08
N VAL A 109 1.09 0.79 -9.03
CA VAL A 109 1.53 1.18 -7.68
C VAL A 109 2.62 0.23 -7.18
N LEU A 110 2.43 -1.09 -7.31
CA LEU A 110 3.42 -2.08 -6.87
C LEU A 110 4.75 -1.97 -7.64
N SER A 111 4.67 -1.77 -8.95
CA SER A 111 5.84 -1.55 -9.80
C SER A 111 6.61 -0.28 -9.41
N LEU A 112 5.92 0.85 -9.25
CA LEU A 112 6.52 2.12 -8.83
C LEU A 112 7.10 2.04 -7.42
N PHE A 113 6.44 1.34 -6.48
CA PHE A 113 6.97 1.13 -5.14
C PHE A 113 8.26 0.30 -5.15
N LYS A 114 8.34 -0.75 -5.99
CA LYS A 114 9.58 -1.52 -6.17
C LYS A 114 10.70 -0.60 -6.67
N ARG A 115 10.41 0.29 -7.62
CA ARG A 115 11.36 1.30 -8.10
C ARG A 115 11.77 2.27 -6.98
N LEU A 116 10.81 2.79 -6.20
CA LEU A 116 11.06 3.71 -5.10
C LEU A 116 12.06 3.12 -4.08
N ASN A 117 11.88 1.85 -3.70
CA ASN A 117 12.80 1.18 -2.77
C ASN A 117 14.23 1.06 -3.29
N LEU A 118 14.43 0.98 -4.61
CA LEU A 118 15.76 0.92 -5.23
C LEU A 118 16.46 2.29 -5.24
N THR A 119 15.73 3.39 -5.01
CA THR A 119 16.29 4.75 -5.01
C THR A 119 16.92 5.16 -3.67
N GLY A 120 16.84 4.31 -2.64
CA GLY A 120 17.30 4.61 -1.29
C GLY A 120 16.37 5.55 -0.49
N LEU A 121 15.20 5.89 -1.04
CA LEU A 121 14.14 6.56 -0.28
C LEU A 121 13.43 5.56 0.64
N PHE A 122 13.18 5.97 1.88
CA PHE A 122 12.55 5.12 2.89
C PHE A 122 11.02 5.30 2.88
N PRO A 123 10.25 4.27 2.52
CA PRO A 123 8.79 4.31 2.64
C PRO A 123 8.35 4.62 4.07
N ASP A 124 7.29 5.40 4.20
CA ASP A 124 6.67 5.67 5.50
C ASP A 124 5.47 4.73 5.73
N ARG A 125 4.86 4.85 6.92
CA ARG A 125 3.65 4.11 7.30
C ARG A 125 2.54 4.24 6.25
N TYR A 126 2.34 5.44 5.71
CA TYR A 126 1.27 5.69 4.74
C TYR A 126 1.55 4.98 3.40
N THR A 127 2.81 4.92 2.96
CA THR A 127 3.20 4.10 1.80
C THR A 127 2.79 2.64 2.00
N TYR A 128 3.08 2.06 3.17
CA TYR A 128 2.73 0.67 3.44
C TYR A 128 1.22 0.43 3.52
N ASN A 129 0.45 1.36 4.10
CA ASN A 129 -1.01 1.27 4.11
C ASN A 129 -1.61 1.25 2.70
N ILE A 130 -1.08 2.09 1.79
CA ILE A 130 -1.50 2.08 0.38
C ILE A 130 -1.25 0.69 -0.22
N LEU A 131 -0.08 0.11 0.00
CA LEU A 131 0.26 -1.22 -0.54
C LEU A 131 -0.64 -2.32 0.02
N ILE A 132 -0.94 -2.30 1.32
CA ILE A 132 -1.87 -3.26 1.94
C ILE A 132 -3.24 -3.13 1.29
N ASN A 133 -3.77 -1.91 1.16
CA ASN A 133 -5.04 -1.69 0.48
C ASN A 133 -5.00 -2.19 -0.98
N CYS A 134 -3.92 -1.92 -1.73
CA CYS A 134 -3.76 -2.45 -3.10
C CYS A 134 -3.79 -3.99 -3.11
N PHE A 135 -3.03 -4.67 -2.25
CA PHE A 135 -3.03 -6.13 -2.19
C PHE A 135 -4.39 -6.70 -1.80
N CYS A 136 -5.08 -6.09 -0.84
CA CYS A 136 -6.44 -6.49 -0.47
C CYS A 136 -7.40 -6.33 -1.67
N LYS A 137 -7.38 -5.18 -2.36
CA LYS A 137 -8.24 -4.95 -3.53
C LYS A 137 -7.95 -5.89 -4.72
N MET A 138 -6.77 -6.51 -4.75
CA MET A 138 -6.40 -7.52 -5.72
C MET A 138 -6.72 -8.96 -5.27
N GLY A 139 -7.33 -9.18 -4.09
CA GLY A 139 -7.54 -10.50 -3.51
C GLY A 139 -6.24 -11.24 -3.20
N ARG A 140 -5.20 -10.50 -2.81
CA ARG A 140 -3.86 -11.02 -2.50
C ARG A 140 -3.51 -10.74 -1.04
N VAL A 141 -4.42 -11.05 -0.11
CA VAL A 141 -4.28 -10.73 1.32
C VAL A 141 -2.99 -11.26 1.95
N SER A 142 -2.48 -12.41 1.47
CA SER A 142 -1.20 -12.98 1.92
C SER A 142 -0.02 -12.02 1.72
N HIS A 143 -0.01 -11.26 0.62
CA HIS A 143 1.00 -10.23 0.37
C HIS A 143 0.76 -9.00 1.23
N GLY A 144 -0.49 -8.68 1.55
CA GLY A 144 -0.86 -7.67 2.55
C GLY A 144 -0.22 -7.96 3.91
N PHE A 145 -0.28 -9.20 4.38
CA PHE A 145 0.39 -9.63 5.62
C PHE A 145 1.92 -9.50 5.57
N VAL A 146 2.54 -9.78 4.42
CA VAL A 146 3.98 -9.53 4.23
C VAL A 146 4.31 -8.05 4.41
N VAL A 147 3.46 -7.15 3.91
CA VAL A 147 3.63 -5.70 4.11
C VAL A 147 3.39 -5.32 5.58
N LEU A 148 2.39 -5.90 6.26
CA LEU A 148 2.20 -5.70 7.70
C LEU A 148 3.46 -6.10 8.50
N GLY A 149 4.09 -7.22 8.16
CA GLY A 149 5.37 -7.62 8.76
C GLY A 149 6.48 -6.58 8.55
N ARG A 150 6.48 -5.86 7.41
CA ARG A 150 7.40 -4.74 7.17
C ARG A 150 7.08 -3.53 8.05
N ILE A 151 5.81 -3.20 8.24
CA ILE A 151 5.38 -2.12 9.16
C ILE A 151 5.94 -2.40 10.57
N LEU A 152 5.71 -3.61 11.08
CA LEU A 152 6.16 -4.03 12.40
C LEU A 152 7.69 -4.02 12.53
N ARG A 153 8.41 -4.52 11.50
CA ARG A 153 9.88 -4.52 11.49
C ARG A 153 10.49 -3.11 11.39
N SER A 154 9.78 -2.18 10.76
CA SER A 154 10.16 -0.77 10.67
C SER A 154 9.78 0.04 11.91
N CYS A 155 9.35 -0.63 13.00
CA CYS A 155 8.90 -0.01 14.24
C CYS A 155 7.75 0.98 14.06
N PHE A 156 6.96 0.85 12.99
CA PHE A 156 5.73 1.59 12.82
C PHE A 156 4.59 0.85 13.53
N THR A 157 3.76 1.59 14.27
CA THR A 157 2.51 1.05 14.81
C THR A 157 1.50 0.94 13.67
N PRO A 158 0.97 -0.25 13.32
CA PRO A 158 -0.13 -0.33 12.37
C PRO A 158 -1.35 0.48 12.86
N ASP A 159 -2.16 1.03 11.97
CA ASP A 159 -3.43 1.70 12.33
C ASP A 159 -4.65 0.80 12.12
N ALA A 160 -5.79 1.26 12.63
CA ALA A 160 -7.10 0.68 12.38
C ALA A 160 -7.35 0.49 10.88
N VAL A 161 -6.92 1.42 10.02
CA VAL A 161 -7.07 1.31 8.56
C VAL A 161 -6.34 0.08 8.01
N THR A 162 -5.12 -0.18 8.47
CA THR A 162 -4.32 -1.35 8.10
C THR A 162 -5.05 -2.64 8.43
N PHE A 163 -5.49 -2.80 9.67
CA PHE A 163 -6.14 -4.02 10.13
C PHE A 163 -7.53 -4.19 9.52
N THR A 164 -8.33 -3.12 9.45
CA THR A 164 -9.67 -3.13 8.84
C THR A 164 -9.60 -3.58 7.38
N SER A 165 -8.58 -3.14 6.63
CA SER A 165 -8.39 -3.56 5.22
C SER A 165 -8.14 -5.07 5.12
N LEU A 166 -7.29 -5.63 5.99
CA LEU A 166 -6.96 -7.05 6.01
C LEU A 166 -8.16 -7.91 6.48
N ILE A 167 -8.85 -7.49 7.56
CA ILE A 167 -10.04 -8.17 8.08
C ILE A 167 -11.13 -8.20 7.02
N LYS A 168 -11.40 -7.06 6.37
CA LYS A 168 -12.41 -6.97 5.30
C LYS A 168 -12.14 -7.95 4.17
N ASP A 169 -10.88 -8.07 3.76
CA ASP A 169 -10.49 -8.94 2.66
C ASP A 169 -10.56 -10.42 3.05
N LEU A 170 -10.14 -10.77 4.27
CA LEU A 170 -10.32 -12.13 4.82
C LEU A 170 -11.80 -12.52 4.87
N CYS A 171 -12.67 -11.61 5.31
CA CYS A 171 -14.12 -11.83 5.27
C CYS A 171 -14.64 -12.02 3.84
N ALA A 172 -14.12 -11.28 2.86
CA ALA A 172 -14.51 -11.40 1.46
C ALA A 172 -14.04 -12.73 0.83
N GLU A 173 -12.92 -13.28 1.29
CA GLU A 173 -12.42 -14.62 0.92
C GLU A 173 -13.07 -15.76 1.74
N SER A 174 -14.10 -15.48 2.55
CA SER A 174 -14.75 -16.45 3.47
C SER A 174 -13.80 -17.07 4.51
N ARG A 175 -12.66 -16.43 4.79
CA ARG A 175 -11.65 -16.87 5.79
C ARG A 175 -11.95 -16.27 7.16
N ILE A 176 -13.17 -16.50 7.64
CA ILE A 176 -13.72 -15.79 8.81
C ILE A 176 -12.94 -16.06 10.10
N MET A 177 -12.42 -17.28 10.28
CA MET A 177 -11.61 -17.65 11.45
C MET A 177 -10.31 -16.85 11.53
N GLU A 178 -9.67 -16.60 10.39
CA GLU A 178 -8.46 -15.77 10.33
C GLU A 178 -8.79 -14.30 10.55
N ALA A 179 -9.95 -13.82 10.04
CA ALA A 179 -10.42 -12.47 10.27
C ALA A 179 -10.67 -12.21 11.77
N ALA A 180 -11.36 -13.13 12.46
CA ALA A 180 -11.58 -13.06 13.90
C ALA A 180 -10.27 -13.15 14.70
N ALA A 181 -9.35 -14.04 14.32
CA ALA A 181 -8.04 -14.15 14.97
C ALA A 181 -7.16 -12.92 14.76
N LEU A 182 -7.31 -12.21 13.64
CA LEU A 182 -6.64 -10.92 13.42
C LEU A 182 -7.29 -9.84 14.29
N PHE A 183 -8.63 -9.79 14.34
CA PHE A 183 -9.40 -8.85 15.15
C PHE A 183 -8.98 -8.88 16.63
N THR A 184 -8.83 -10.08 17.22
CA THR A 184 -8.39 -10.20 18.62
C THR A 184 -6.98 -9.71 18.88
N LYS A 185 -6.11 -9.72 17.86
CA LYS A 185 -4.73 -9.25 17.98
C LYS A 185 -4.59 -7.72 17.88
N LEU A 186 -5.62 -6.97 17.49
CA LEU A 186 -5.51 -5.50 17.33
C LEU A 186 -5.03 -4.82 18.61
N ARG A 187 -5.56 -5.23 19.76
CA ARG A 187 -5.14 -4.72 21.08
C ARG A 187 -3.68 -5.05 21.39
N VAL A 188 -3.22 -6.26 21.03
CA VAL A 188 -1.81 -6.68 21.20
C VAL A 188 -0.87 -5.78 20.40
N PHE A 189 -1.33 -5.29 19.24
CA PHE A 189 -0.59 -4.34 18.42
C PHE A 189 -0.78 -2.87 18.84
N GLY A 190 -1.47 -2.61 19.94
CA GLY A 190 -1.75 -1.26 20.43
C GLY A 190 -2.71 -0.46 19.53
N CYS A 191 -3.50 -1.15 18.70
CA CYS A 191 -4.53 -0.52 17.89
C CYS A 191 -5.85 -0.53 18.65
N GLU A 192 -6.42 0.65 18.86
CA GLU A 192 -7.77 0.78 19.39
C GLU A 192 -8.79 0.34 18.33
N LEU A 193 -9.81 -0.38 18.78
CA LEU A 193 -10.94 -0.76 17.95
C LEU A 193 -11.86 0.44 17.77
N ASP A 194 -12.33 0.65 16.55
CA ASP A 194 -13.34 1.65 16.22
C ASP A 194 -14.60 0.98 15.66
N VAL A 195 -15.66 1.78 15.53
CA VAL A 195 -16.96 1.35 14.96
C VAL A 195 -16.77 0.70 13.58
N PHE A 196 -15.85 1.20 12.77
CA PHE A 196 -15.58 0.65 11.44
C PHE A 196 -14.99 -0.77 11.50
N THR A 197 -14.07 -1.02 12.41
CA THR A 197 -13.43 -2.32 12.60
C THR A 197 -14.45 -3.35 13.07
N TYR A 198 -15.28 -3.00 14.07
CA TYR A 198 -16.39 -3.86 14.53
C TYR A 198 -17.37 -4.17 13.40
N ASN A 199 -17.89 -3.14 12.73
CA ASN A 199 -18.84 -3.30 11.62
C ASN A 199 -18.28 -4.18 10.50
N THR A 200 -16.98 -4.10 10.24
CA THR A 200 -16.32 -4.92 9.22
C THR A 200 -16.37 -6.41 9.57
N LEU A 201 -16.05 -6.78 10.81
CA LEU A 201 -16.09 -8.17 11.24
C LEU A 201 -17.52 -8.68 11.40
N ILE A 202 -18.41 -7.89 12.01
CA ILE A 202 -19.85 -8.20 12.16
C ILE A 202 -20.47 -8.52 10.78
N ASN A 203 -20.25 -7.65 9.79
CA ASN A 203 -20.74 -7.88 8.43
C ASN A 203 -20.16 -9.17 7.81
N GLY A 204 -18.87 -9.43 8.01
CA GLY A 204 -18.24 -10.67 7.56
C GLY A 204 -18.85 -11.92 8.19
N LEU A 205 -19.14 -11.88 9.49
CA LEU A 205 -19.79 -12.96 10.23
C LEU A 205 -21.21 -13.21 9.72
N CYS A 206 -22.03 -12.15 9.58
CA CYS A 206 -23.38 -12.26 9.02
C CYS A 206 -23.38 -12.87 7.61
N ARG A 207 -22.50 -12.39 6.72
CA ARG A 207 -22.42 -12.88 5.33
C ARG A 207 -21.93 -14.33 5.21
N THR A 208 -21.28 -14.86 6.24
CA THR A 208 -20.79 -16.24 6.28
C THR A 208 -21.67 -17.16 7.13
N GLY A 209 -22.84 -16.68 7.58
CA GLY A 209 -23.81 -17.46 8.38
C GLY A 209 -23.46 -17.60 9.86
N HIS A 210 -22.51 -16.82 10.38
CA HIS A 210 -22.11 -16.83 11.80
C HIS A 210 -22.86 -15.75 12.60
N THR A 211 -24.17 -15.60 12.38
CA THR A 211 -24.97 -14.48 12.89
C THR A 211 -25.02 -14.40 14.41
N ILE A 212 -25.04 -15.56 15.10
CA ILE A 212 -24.97 -15.61 16.57
C ILE A 212 -23.66 -14.97 17.08
N VAL A 213 -22.53 -15.26 16.43
CA VAL A 213 -21.24 -14.66 16.80
C VAL A 213 -21.23 -13.17 16.47
N ALA A 214 -21.87 -12.76 15.37
CA ALA A 214 -22.03 -11.36 15.00
C ALA A 214 -22.84 -10.58 16.05
N LEU A 215 -23.92 -11.16 16.57
CA LEU A 215 -24.74 -10.58 17.64
C LEU A 215 -23.95 -10.45 18.95
N ASN A 216 -23.20 -11.47 19.35
CA ASN A 216 -22.36 -11.40 20.55
C ASN A 216 -21.32 -10.27 20.42
N LEU A 217 -20.72 -10.13 19.23
CA LEU A 217 -19.75 -9.06 18.97
C LEU A 217 -20.41 -7.67 18.96
N PHE A 218 -21.65 -7.56 18.49
CA PHE A 218 -22.46 -6.34 18.59
C PHE A 218 -22.77 -5.97 20.06
N GLU A 219 -23.14 -6.95 20.89
CA GLU A 219 -23.37 -6.72 22.31
C GLU A 219 -22.09 -6.32 23.05
N GLU A 220 -20.95 -6.94 22.71
CA GLU A 220 -19.63 -6.55 23.21
C GLU A 220 -19.32 -5.10 22.87
N MET A 221 -19.54 -4.71 21.60
CA MET A 221 -19.34 -3.36 21.13
C MET A 221 -20.20 -2.35 21.92
N ALA A 222 -21.49 -2.65 22.11
CA ALA A 222 -22.44 -1.74 22.76
C ALA A 222 -22.26 -1.62 24.27
N ASN A 223 -21.92 -2.72 24.94
CA ASN A 223 -21.90 -2.79 26.41
C ASN A 223 -20.48 -2.80 27.00
N GLY A 224 -19.44 -2.98 26.17
CA GLY A 224 -18.06 -3.13 26.63
C GLY A 224 -17.86 -4.36 27.52
N ASN A 225 -18.74 -5.36 27.43
CA ASN A 225 -18.75 -6.53 28.31
C ASN A 225 -17.88 -7.69 27.79
N GLY A 226 -17.21 -7.53 26.64
CA GLY A 226 -16.31 -8.54 26.09
C GLY A 226 -14.83 -8.32 26.39
N GLU A 227 -13.97 -9.09 25.73
CA GLU A 227 -12.53 -9.21 26.02
C GLU A 227 -11.79 -7.88 25.90
N PHE A 228 -12.24 -6.99 25.02
CA PHE A 228 -11.58 -5.69 24.83
C PHE A 228 -11.96 -4.68 25.92
N GLY A 229 -13.13 -4.83 26.55
CA GLY A 229 -13.64 -3.88 27.55
C GLY A 229 -13.87 -2.47 27.00
N VAL A 230 -13.99 -2.33 25.68
CA VAL A 230 -14.16 -1.05 24.98
C VAL A 230 -15.62 -0.90 24.59
N VAL A 231 -16.25 0.17 25.07
CA VAL A 231 -17.57 0.59 24.59
C VAL A 231 -17.39 1.39 23.31
N CYS A 232 -18.05 0.99 22.24
CA CYS A 232 -18.12 1.70 20.96
C CYS A 232 -19.60 1.83 20.60
N GLU A 233 -20.10 3.06 20.42
CA GLU A 233 -21.51 3.27 20.11
C GLU A 233 -21.84 2.71 18.72
N PRO A 234 -22.80 1.76 18.61
CA PRO A 234 -23.25 1.26 17.32
C PRO A 234 -23.89 2.35 16.46
N ASP A 235 -23.59 2.35 15.17
CA ASP A 235 -24.15 3.31 14.21
C ASP A 235 -25.23 2.66 13.33
N ALA A 236 -25.83 3.46 12.44
CA ALA A 236 -26.84 2.98 11.51
C ALA A 236 -26.33 1.83 10.61
N ILE A 237 -25.03 1.79 10.32
CA ILE A 237 -24.41 0.70 9.54
C ILE A 237 -24.39 -0.58 10.37
N THR A 238 -24.09 -0.48 11.68
CA THR A 238 -24.11 -1.64 12.60
C THR A 238 -25.48 -2.29 12.64
N TYR A 239 -26.54 -1.51 12.92
CA TYR A 239 -27.90 -2.04 13.03
C TYR A 239 -28.41 -2.62 11.70
N SER A 240 -28.18 -1.92 10.58
CA SER A 240 -28.59 -2.41 9.27
C SER A 240 -27.89 -3.70 8.88
N THR A 241 -26.61 -3.86 9.22
CA THR A 241 -25.83 -5.08 9.00
C THR A 241 -26.39 -6.26 9.79
N ILE A 242 -26.72 -6.07 11.07
CA ILE A 242 -27.29 -7.13 11.91
C ILE A 242 -28.67 -7.55 11.40
N ILE A 243 -29.55 -6.58 11.10
CA ILE A 243 -30.89 -6.86 10.58
C ILE A 243 -30.80 -7.62 9.24
N ASP A 244 -29.95 -7.16 8.32
CA ASP A 244 -29.72 -7.83 7.04
C ASP A 244 -29.17 -9.27 7.22
N GLY A 245 -28.28 -9.48 8.20
CA GLY A 245 -27.79 -10.81 8.57
C GLY A 245 -28.90 -11.74 9.07
N LEU A 246 -29.73 -11.27 10.01
CA LEU A 246 -30.84 -12.04 10.57
C LEU A 246 -31.93 -12.37 9.55
N CYS A 247 -32.15 -11.51 8.55
CA CYS A 247 -33.10 -11.77 7.48
C CYS A 247 -32.61 -12.81 6.44
N LYS A 248 -31.33 -13.18 6.48
CA LYS A 248 -30.70 -14.13 5.54
C LYS A 248 -30.47 -15.52 6.12
N GLU A 249 -30.71 -15.70 7.42
CA GLU A 249 -30.85 -17.02 8.05
C GLU A 249 -32.16 -17.70 7.66
#